data_AF-A0A356P861-F1
#
_entry.id   AF-A0A356P861-F1
#
_cell.length_a   1.000
_cell.length_b   1.000
_cell.length_c   1.000
_cell.angle_alpha   90.00
_cell.angle_beta   90.00
_cell.angle_gamma   90.00
#
_symmetry.space_group_name_H-M   'P 1'
#
loop_
_entity.id
_entity.type
_entity.pdbx_description
1 polymer ?
#
loop_
_entity_poly.entity_id
_entity_poly.type
_entity_poly.pdbx_seq_one_letter_code
_entity_poly.pdbx_strand_id
1 'polypeptide(L)' 'PMLTSCCPAWVKFFEHQFPDLLDVPSTCKSPHEMLGVLSKSYYAKASGIDPKKMIVVSVMPCVAKKYEAA' A
#
# COMPACT_ATOMS: atom_id res chain seq x y z
N PRO A 1 -15.92 13.78 -7.66
CA PRO A 1 -16.04 13.31 -6.26
C PRO A 1 -14.77 12.51 -5.91
N MET A 2 -14.34 12.45 -4.65
CA MET A 2 -13.11 11.73 -4.27
C MET A 2 -13.48 10.39 -3.62
N LEU A 3 -12.88 9.30 -4.11
CA LEU A 3 -13.11 7.95 -3.57
C LEU A 3 -11.89 7.49 -2.77
N THR A 4 -12.10 6.57 -1.82
CA THR A 4 -11.01 5.99 -1.04
C THR A 4 -10.23 4.96 -1.85
N SER A 5 -8.98 4.71 -1.49
CA SER A 5 -8.05 3.82 -2.20
C SER A 5 -7.46 2.70 -1.32
N CYS A 6 -7.91 2.59 -0.07
CA CYS A 6 -7.29 1.66 0.89
C CYS A 6 -7.67 0.18 0.69
N CYS A 7 -8.68 -0.12 -0.14
CA CYS A 7 -9.09 -1.49 -0.47
C CYS A 7 -8.50 -1.90 -1.83
N PRO A 8 -7.63 -2.92 -1.91
CA PRO A 8 -6.97 -3.28 -3.16
C PRO A 8 -7.95 -3.86 -4.19
N ALA A 9 -9.01 -4.54 -3.75
CA ALA A 9 -10.06 -5.03 -4.66
C ALA A 9 -10.79 -3.87 -5.34
N TRP A 10 -10.96 -2.74 -4.64
CA TRP A 10 -11.59 -1.54 -5.19
C TRP A 10 -10.71 -0.85 -6.23
N VAL A 11 -9.42 -0.72 -5.95
CA VAL A 11 -8.45 -0.17 -6.92
C VAL A 11 -8.42 -1.03 -8.18
N LYS A 12 -8.31 -2.36 -8.01
CA LYS A 12 -8.31 -3.31 -9.14
C LYS A 12 -9.60 -3.29 -9.96
N PHE A 13 -10.74 -3.07 -9.31
CA PHE A 13 -12.02 -2.91 -10.00
C PHE A 13 -12.02 -1.68 -10.93
N PHE A 14 -11.49 -0.55 -10.45
CA PHE A 14 -11.32 0.65 -11.29
C PHE A 14 -10.38 0.41 -12.46
N GLU A 15 -9.22 -0.20 -12.21
CA GLU A 15 -8.24 -0.52 -13.25
C GLU A 15 -8.81 -1.39 -14.38
N HIS A 16 -9.70 -2.33 -14.07
CA HIS A 16 -10.27 -3.23 -15.07
C HIS A 16 -11.57 -2.76 -15.70
N GLN A 17 -12.45 -2.10 -14.93
CA GLN A 17 -13.82 -1.79 -15.38
C GLN A 17 -13.99 -0.32 -15.77
N PHE A 18 -13.19 0.58 -15.20
CA PHE A 18 -13.31 2.03 -15.38
C PHE A 18 -11.94 2.69 -15.56
N PRO A 19 -11.16 2.31 -16.58
CA PRO A 19 -9.81 2.85 -16.81
C PRO A 19 -9.82 4.36 -17.04
N ASP A 20 -10.91 4.91 -17.57
CA ASP A 20 -11.07 6.36 -17.79
C ASP A 20 -11.30 7.16 -16.50
N LEU A 21 -11.52 6.49 -15.36
CA LEU A 21 -11.82 7.11 -14.05
C LEU A 21 -10.75 6.81 -12.99
N LEU A 22 -9.52 6.49 -13.41
CA LEU A 22 -8.40 6.17 -12.51
C LEU A 22 -7.96 7.33 -11.62
N ASP A 23 -8.34 8.56 -11.96
CA ASP A 23 -8.09 9.79 -11.22
C ASP A 23 -9.09 10.02 -10.07
N VAL A 24 -10.19 9.25 -10.04
CA VAL A 24 -11.26 9.41 -9.03
C VAL A 24 -10.87 8.83 -7.65
N PRO A 25 -10.24 7.65 -7.55
CA PRO A 25 -9.69 7.17 -6.27
C PRO A 25 -8.53 8.02 -5.79
N SER A 26 -8.42 8.18 -4.47
CA SER A 26 -7.31 8.89 -3.82
C SER A 26 -5.96 8.28 -4.20
N THR A 27 -4.95 9.13 -4.38
CA THR A 27 -3.56 8.69 -4.61
C THR A 27 -2.86 8.21 -3.34
N CYS A 28 -3.55 8.25 -2.19
CA CYS A 28 -3.02 7.75 -0.92
C CYS A 28 -2.75 6.25 -0.98
N LYS A 29 -1.60 5.84 -0.44
CA LYS A 29 -1.30 4.44 -0.14
C LYS A 29 -2.18 3.92 0.99
N SER A 30 -2.25 2.60 1.14
CA SER A 30 -2.94 2.01 2.28
C SER A 30 -2.12 2.19 3.58
N PRO A 31 -2.75 2.12 4.76
CA PRO A 31 -2.05 2.29 6.04
C PRO A 31 -0.87 1.32 6.24
N HIS A 32 -1.03 0.09 5.76
CA HIS A 32 0.02 -0.93 5.87
C HIS A 32 1.20 -0.64 4.94
N GLU A 33 0.93 -0.16 3.72
CA GLU A 33 2.00 0.25 2.80
C GLU A 33 2.72 1.51 3.30
N MET A 34 1.96 2.49 3.81
CA MET A 34 2.52 3.71 4.39
C MET A 34 3.50 3.36 5.52
N LEU A 35 3.08 2.48 6.43
CA LEU A 35 3.96 2.01 7.50
C LEU A 35 5.15 1.21 6.95
N GLY A 36 4.94 0.33 5.98
CA GLY A 36 6.02 -0.45 5.36
C GLY A 36 7.12 0.44 4.76
N VAL A 37 6.74 1.51 4.06
CA VAL A 37 7.68 2.51 3.53
C VAL A 37 8.40 3.24 4.67
N LEU A 38 7.67 3.71 5.69
CA LEU A 38 8.25 4.40 6.83
C LEU A 38 9.24 3.52 7.60
N SER A 39 8.93 2.23 7.77
CA SER A 39 9.82 1.26 8.42
C SER A 39 11.14 1.10 7.66
N LYS A 40 11.09 0.99 6.32
CA LYS A 40 12.31 0.79 5.50
C LYS A 40 13.05 2.07 5.11
N SER A 41 12.49 3.25 5.39
CA SER A 41 13.11 4.54 5.09
C SER A 41 13.54 5.23 6.38
N TYR A 42 12.60 5.89 7.05
CA TYR A 42 12.85 6.69 8.24
C TYR A 42 13.40 5.84 9.38
N TYR A 43 12.73 4.74 9.73
CA TYR A 43 13.15 3.91 10.86
C TYR A 43 14.49 3.21 10.58
N ALA A 44 14.66 2.64 9.39
CA ALA A 44 15.94 2.04 8.99
C ALA A 44 17.13 3.00 9.14
N LYS A 45 16.95 4.25 8.69
CA LYS A 45 17.96 5.32 8.84
C LYS A 45 18.19 5.68 10.31
N ALA A 46 17.12 5.86 11.08
CA ALA A 46 17.20 6.23 12.50
C ALA A 46 17.87 5.14 13.35
N SER A 47 17.67 3.87 13.02
CA SER A 47 18.24 2.72 13.73
C SER A 47 19.58 2.25 13.18
N GLY A 48 20.11 2.85 12.11
CA GLY A 48 21.36 2.42 11.47
C GLY A 48 21.31 1.02 10.86
N ILE A 49 20.12 0.54 10.48
CA ILE A 49 19.91 -0.79 9.91
C ILE A 49 19.82 -0.66 8.40
N ASP A 50 20.57 -1.50 7.67
CA ASP A 50 20.40 -1.62 6.22
C ASP A 50 18.97 -2.10 5.89
N PRO A 51 18.16 -1.34 5.14
CA PRO A 51 16.80 -1.73 4.75
C PRO A 51 16.72 -3.11 4.05
N LYS A 52 17.81 -3.56 3.41
CA LYS A 52 17.89 -4.89 2.78
C LYS A 52 17.88 -6.03 3.79
N LYS A 53 18.29 -5.76 5.03
CA LYS A 53 18.26 -6.72 6.14
C LYS A 53 16.94 -6.69 6.92
N MET A 54 16.00 -5.83 6.53
CA MET A 54 14.71 -5.70 7.20
C MET A 54 13.60 -6.44 6.47
N ILE A 55 12.90 -7.31 7.21
CA ILE A 55 11.66 -7.95 6.79
C ILE A 55 10.51 -7.29 7.54
N VAL A 56 9.50 -6.83 6.81
CA VAL A 56 8.29 -6.22 7.38
C VAL A 56 7.14 -7.17 7.09
N VAL A 57 6.48 -7.67 8.14
CA VAL A 57 5.34 -8.58 8.03
C VAL A 57 4.09 -7.85 8.51
N SER A 58 3.03 -7.95 7.71
CA SER A 58 1.74 -7.34 8.00
C SER A 58 0.68 -8.43 8.16
N VAL A 59 0.04 -8.50 9.33
CA VAL A 59 -1.05 -9.45 9.60
C VAL A 59 -2.36 -8.77 9.27
N MET A 60 -2.92 -9.08 8.10
CA MET A 60 -4.12 -8.43 7.58
C MET A 60 -5.30 -9.41 7.56
N PRO A 61 -6.54 -8.96 7.84
CA PRO A 61 -7.74 -9.79 7.75
C PRO A 61 -8.22 -9.98 6.29
N CYS A 62 -7.43 -9.57 5.30
CA CYS A 62 -7.82 -9.53 3.90
C CYS A 62 -6.78 -10.25 3.03
N VAL A 63 -7.22 -11.25 2.27
CA VAL A 63 -6.36 -11.99 1.33
C VAL A 63 -5.85 -11.07 0.21
N ALA A 64 -6.65 -10.09 -0.21
CA ALA A 64 -6.29 -9.19 -1.29
C ALA A 64 -5.09 -8.28 -0.94
N LYS A 65 -4.82 -8.04 0.35
CA LYS A 65 -3.64 -7.29 0.80
C LYS A 65 -2.32 -7.97 0.45
N LYS A 66 -2.32 -9.29 0.23
CA LYS A 66 -1.14 -9.99 -0.28
C LYS A 66 -0.73 -9.50 -1.66
N TYR A 67 -1.69 -9.14 -2.52
CA TYR A 67 -1.41 -8.60 -3.85
C TYR A 67 -1.05 -7.12 -3.82
N GLU A 68 -1.60 -6.36 -2.86
CA GLU A 68 -1.21 -4.96 -2.66
C GLU A 68 0.27 -4.84 -2.25
N ALA A 69 0.76 -5.77 -1.42
CA ALA A 69 2.13 -5.74 -0.90
C ALA A 69 3.19 -6.37 -1.84
N ALA A 70 2.78 -6.95 -2.97
CA ALA A 70 3.66 -7.71 -3.88
C ALA A 70 4.39 -6.78 -4.87
#